data_AF-A0A0Q9L7W2-F1
#
_entry.id   AF-A0A0Q9L7W2-F1
#
_cell.length_a   1.000
_cell.length_b   1.000
_cell.length_c   1.000
_cell.angle_alpha   90.00
_cell.angle_beta   90.00
_cell.angle_gamma   90.00
#
_symmetry.space_group_name_H-M   'P 1'
#
loop_
_entity.id
_entity.type
_entity.pdbx_description
1 polymer ?
#
loop_
_entity_poly.entity_id
_entity_poly.type
_entity_poly.pdbx_seq_one_letter_code
_entity_poly.pdbx_strand_id
1 'polypeptide(L)'
;MHLFIEHREKQNLIPYQLSGKEQYYRDLSNIEGSWTGRVDAQIANTFIHESVQLIVNAISVYEMGYFDCAYYSLRQSIEISTSMVYLMELESEKREEELKKWKSQSTFPMFNQMIKFLNTNGNVFADMRKQMVSYFIDLQSAKERLNKIVHKLGFNTFYVSRNHAINQHKDKSTFHNEFTQLTEICIGAIAVLRLTIDPMPVLLMDEEIYLRTGDTLTEPYTEEFVEKYIGSENIECYKNTQVYQAHVQDFMIEEKKLPSVLDVVKHKYVDRESIEEILSQVDLLSFIDLLAVITFGHSDKIAIVYAYDGLQFYFSNTKSVRNKIGFSSYSFRDIKHSDSTMFPMKKLI
;
A
#
# COMPACT_ATOMS: atom_id res chain seq x y z
N MET A 1 -14.50 -42.42 -14.94
CA MET A 1 -13.14 -41.91 -14.66
C MET A 1 -13.15 -40.48 -14.13
N HIS A 2 -13.77 -39.53 -14.82
CA HIS A 2 -13.87 -38.13 -14.36
C HIS A 2 -14.51 -37.96 -12.96
N LEU A 3 -15.64 -38.62 -12.69
CA LEU A 3 -16.31 -38.54 -11.38
C LEU A 3 -15.45 -39.07 -10.23
N PHE A 4 -14.62 -40.09 -10.50
CA PHE A 4 -13.70 -40.63 -9.50
C PHE A 4 -12.55 -39.66 -9.20
N ILE A 5 -12.00 -39.03 -10.23
CA ILE A 5 -10.94 -38.03 -10.10
C ILE A 5 -11.47 -36.84 -9.27
N GLU A 6 -12.61 -36.28 -9.67
CA GLU A 6 -13.22 -35.13 -8.97
C GLU A 6 -13.56 -35.46 -7.52
N HIS A 7 -14.11 -36.65 -7.26
CA HIS A 7 -14.36 -37.11 -5.89
C HIS A 7 -13.05 -37.18 -5.10
N ARG A 8 -11.99 -37.77 -5.66
CA ARG A 8 -10.69 -37.90 -4.99
C ARG A 8 -10.04 -36.56 -4.67
N GLU A 9 -10.13 -35.59 -5.58
CA GLU A 9 -9.58 -34.25 -5.39
C GLU A 9 -10.32 -33.47 -4.28
N LYS A 10 -11.64 -33.66 -4.18
CA LYS A 10 -12.50 -32.87 -3.27
C LYS A 10 -12.86 -33.58 -1.96
N GLN A 11 -12.55 -34.88 -1.81
CA GLN A 11 -13.06 -35.73 -0.73
C GLN A 11 -12.86 -35.18 0.70
N ASN A 12 -11.84 -34.36 0.94
CA ASN A 12 -11.55 -33.78 2.26
C ASN A 12 -11.54 -32.25 2.27
N LEU A 13 -11.86 -31.61 1.14
CA LEU A 13 -11.91 -30.16 1.05
C LEU A 13 -13.25 -29.68 1.60
N ILE A 14 -13.21 -28.64 2.42
CA ILE A 14 -14.39 -27.97 2.96
C ILE A 14 -14.28 -26.52 2.51
N PRO A 15 -14.91 -26.16 1.37
CA PRO A 15 -14.99 -24.79 0.91
C PRO A 15 -15.63 -23.88 1.96
N TYR A 16 -15.21 -22.62 1.97
CA TYR A 16 -15.75 -21.59 2.84
C TYR A 16 -15.84 -20.28 2.07
N GLN A 17 -16.70 -19.35 2.47
CA GLN A 17 -16.73 -18.01 1.90
C GLN A 17 -16.36 -17.04 3.00
N LEU A 18 -15.27 -16.30 2.79
CA LEU A 18 -14.77 -15.38 3.79
C LEU A 18 -15.63 -14.11 3.79
N SER A 19 -16.27 -13.84 4.93
CA SER A 19 -16.99 -12.58 5.13
C SER A 19 -16.03 -11.40 5.04
N GLY A 20 -16.42 -10.32 4.36
CA GLY A 20 -15.60 -9.10 4.26
C GLY A 20 -14.43 -9.17 3.29
N LYS A 21 -14.34 -10.21 2.44
CA LYS A 21 -13.32 -10.37 1.38
C LYS A 21 -13.09 -9.12 0.54
N GLU A 22 -14.15 -8.45 0.11
CA GLU A 22 -14.05 -7.25 -0.71
C GLU A 22 -13.32 -6.12 0.01
N GLN A 23 -13.56 -5.96 1.32
CA GLN A 23 -12.85 -4.99 2.14
C GLN A 23 -11.36 -5.34 2.26
N TYR A 24 -11.01 -6.60 2.51
CA TYR A 24 -9.61 -7.03 2.54
C TYR A 24 -8.89 -6.72 1.22
N TYR A 25 -9.54 -6.93 0.08
CA TYR A 25 -8.95 -6.63 -1.22
C TYR A 25 -8.79 -5.12 -1.45
N ARG A 26 -9.75 -4.29 -1.05
CA ARG A 26 -9.59 -2.83 -1.11
C ARG A 26 -8.43 -2.36 -0.22
N ASP A 27 -8.34 -2.86 1.00
CA ASP A 27 -7.29 -2.47 1.94
C ASP A 27 -5.89 -2.91 1.45
N LEU A 28 -5.79 -4.11 0.88
CA LEU A 28 -4.57 -4.60 0.24
C LEU A 28 -4.19 -3.75 -0.98
N SER A 29 -5.17 -3.34 -1.80
CA SER A 29 -4.93 -2.45 -2.93
C SER A 29 -4.50 -1.05 -2.50
N ASN A 30 -4.92 -0.57 -1.34
CA ASN A 30 -4.41 0.69 -0.79
C ASN A 30 -2.93 0.57 -0.39
N ILE A 31 -2.52 -0.57 0.20
CA ILE A 31 -1.11 -0.83 0.51
C ILE A 31 -0.27 -0.88 -0.77
N GLU A 32 -0.75 -1.59 -1.80
CA GLU A 32 -0.01 -1.79 -3.05
C GLU A 32 0.05 -0.53 -3.93
N GLY A 33 -1.01 0.29 -3.89
CA GLY A 33 -1.12 1.54 -4.65
C GLY A 33 -0.30 2.68 -4.04
N SER A 34 -0.04 2.62 -2.74
CA SER A 34 0.76 3.61 -2.01
C SER A 34 2.25 3.25 -2.14
N TRP A 35 2.88 3.66 -3.24
CA TRP A 35 4.29 3.38 -3.52
C TRP A 35 5.21 4.14 -2.58
N THR A 36 6.32 3.52 -2.17
CA THR A 36 7.38 4.34 -1.55
C THR A 36 7.91 5.36 -2.54
N GLY A 37 7.87 6.65 -2.18
CA GLY A 37 8.45 7.74 -2.95
C GLY A 37 9.99 7.72 -3.04
N ARG A 38 10.64 6.73 -2.39
CA ARG A 38 12.09 6.60 -2.35
C ARG A 38 12.64 5.91 -3.59
N VAL A 39 13.38 6.67 -4.41
CA VAL A 39 14.04 6.15 -5.62
C VAL A 39 15.05 5.05 -5.29
N ASP A 40 15.77 5.15 -4.16
CA ASP A 40 16.78 4.19 -3.72
C ASP A 40 16.19 2.87 -3.15
N ALA A 41 14.87 2.86 -2.90
CA ALA A 41 14.15 1.73 -2.31
C ALA A 41 13.02 1.19 -3.22
N GLN A 42 13.00 1.51 -4.52
CA GLN A 42 11.95 1.05 -5.43
C GLN A 42 11.74 -0.47 -5.45
N ILE A 43 12.80 -1.26 -5.21
CA ILE A 43 12.67 -2.72 -5.11
C ILE A 43 11.75 -3.14 -3.96
N ALA A 44 11.64 -2.34 -2.89
CA ALA A 44 10.73 -2.61 -1.78
C ALA A 44 9.28 -2.72 -2.25
N ASN A 45 8.85 -1.90 -3.22
CA ASN A 45 7.50 -2.00 -3.80
C ASN A 45 7.27 -3.40 -4.39
N THR A 46 8.26 -4.03 -5.02
CA THR A 46 8.13 -5.41 -5.54
C THR A 46 7.86 -6.42 -4.42
N PHE A 47 8.54 -6.29 -3.28
CA PHE A 47 8.28 -7.16 -2.13
C PHE A 47 6.90 -6.89 -1.50
N ILE A 48 6.46 -5.63 -1.44
CA ILE A 48 5.11 -5.26 -0.96
C ILE A 48 4.05 -5.90 -1.86
N HIS A 49 4.18 -5.76 -3.19
CA HIS A 49 3.26 -6.36 -4.15
C HIS A 49 3.21 -7.89 -4.02
N GLU A 50 4.36 -8.56 -3.88
CA GLU A 50 4.40 -10.01 -3.69
C GLU A 50 3.74 -10.42 -2.36
N SER A 51 4.02 -9.72 -1.26
CA SER A 51 3.37 -9.98 0.03
C SER A 51 1.86 -9.78 -0.02
N VAL A 52 1.38 -8.74 -0.71
CA VAL A 52 -0.06 -8.50 -0.95
C VAL A 52 -0.67 -9.63 -1.76
N GLN A 53 -0.02 -10.02 -2.87
CA GLN A 53 -0.49 -11.11 -3.73
C GLN A 53 -0.57 -12.44 -2.97
N LEU A 54 0.37 -12.71 -2.06
CA LEU A 54 0.34 -13.90 -1.20
C LEU A 54 -0.88 -13.92 -0.27
N ILE A 55 -1.32 -12.76 0.27
CA ILE A 55 -2.56 -12.69 1.07
C ILE A 55 -3.81 -12.85 0.18
N VAL A 56 -3.84 -12.24 -1.01
CA VAL A 56 -4.93 -12.43 -1.98
C VAL A 56 -5.08 -13.91 -2.33
N ASN A 57 -3.96 -14.57 -2.62
CA ASN A 57 -3.89 -16.00 -2.90
C ASN A 57 -4.35 -16.81 -1.68
N ALA A 58 -3.90 -16.45 -0.47
CA ALA A 58 -4.30 -17.12 0.77
C ALA A 58 -5.82 -17.14 0.92
N ILE A 59 -6.48 -15.99 0.76
CA ILE A 59 -7.94 -15.88 0.83
C ILE A 59 -8.58 -16.76 -0.25
N SER A 60 -8.12 -16.67 -1.50
CA SER A 60 -8.70 -17.43 -2.61
C SER A 60 -8.61 -18.95 -2.41
N VAL A 61 -7.43 -19.47 -2.04
CA VAL A 61 -7.24 -20.92 -1.84
C VAL A 61 -7.89 -21.41 -0.54
N TYR A 62 -8.03 -20.55 0.47
CA TYR A 62 -8.80 -20.86 1.67
C TYR A 62 -10.27 -21.12 1.32
N GLU A 63 -10.87 -20.26 0.48
CA GLU A 63 -12.26 -20.43 0.07
C GLU A 63 -12.50 -21.69 -0.75
N MET A 64 -11.49 -22.15 -1.50
CA MET A 64 -11.49 -23.46 -2.19
C MET A 64 -11.39 -24.65 -1.21
N GLY A 65 -11.08 -24.40 0.06
CA GLY A 65 -10.92 -25.41 1.10
C GLY A 65 -9.46 -25.85 1.33
N TYR A 66 -8.49 -25.30 0.60
CA TYR A 66 -7.06 -25.62 0.72
C TYR A 66 -6.40 -24.83 1.86
N PHE A 67 -6.83 -25.10 3.10
CA PHE A 67 -6.46 -24.27 4.24
C PHE A 67 -4.95 -24.21 4.51
N ASP A 68 -4.21 -25.31 4.36
CA ASP A 68 -2.76 -25.31 4.62
C ASP A 68 -1.97 -24.49 3.60
N CYS A 69 -2.35 -24.55 2.32
CA CYS A 69 -1.84 -23.66 1.29
C CYS A 69 -2.15 -22.19 1.64
N ALA A 70 -3.34 -21.92 2.17
CA ALA A 70 -3.71 -20.57 2.60
C ALA A 70 -2.83 -20.08 3.76
N TYR A 71 -2.68 -20.87 4.83
CA TYR A 71 -1.82 -20.52 5.96
C TYR A 71 -0.34 -20.46 5.57
N TYR A 72 0.10 -21.28 4.62
CA TYR A 72 1.45 -21.19 4.07
C TYR A 72 1.66 -19.84 3.36
N SER A 73 0.70 -19.41 2.56
CA SER A 73 0.75 -18.12 1.86
C SER A 73 0.74 -16.93 2.84
N LEU A 74 -0.06 -16.98 3.92
CA LEU A 74 0.00 -16.01 5.02
C LEU A 74 1.36 -16.00 5.72
N ARG A 75 1.94 -17.16 6.01
CA ARG A 75 3.29 -17.27 6.60
C ARG A 75 4.35 -16.66 5.68
N GLN A 76 4.22 -16.92 4.38
CA GLN A 76 5.16 -16.46 3.36
C GLN A 76 5.08 -14.94 3.18
N SER A 77 3.91 -14.30 3.27
CA SER A 77 3.81 -12.84 3.16
C SER A 77 4.61 -12.13 4.25
N ILE A 78 4.60 -12.62 5.49
CA ILE A 78 5.44 -12.11 6.58
C ILE A 78 6.93 -12.31 6.26
N GLU A 79 7.31 -13.45 5.68
CA GLU A 79 8.71 -13.77 5.34
C GLU A 79 9.25 -12.90 4.20
N ILE A 80 8.43 -12.65 3.17
CA ILE A 80 8.75 -11.75 2.06
C ILE A 80 8.87 -10.30 2.56
N SER A 81 7.93 -9.82 3.38
CA SER A 81 8.03 -8.49 3.99
C SER A 81 9.23 -8.35 4.92
N THR A 82 9.63 -9.42 5.62
CA THR A 82 10.86 -9.39 6.43
C THR A 82 12.11 -9.35 5.55
N SER A 83 12.09 -10.05 4.41
CA SER A 83 13.20 -10.03 3.43
C SER A 83 13.39 -8.63 2.86
N MET A 84 12.29 -7.92 2.61
CA MET A 84 12.30 -6.51 2.21
C MET A 84 13.03 -5.65 3.26
N VAL A 85 12.62 -5.72 4.53
CA VAL A 85 13.23 -4.94 5.61
C VAL A 85 14.71 -5.29 5.76
N TYR A 86 15.05 -6.58 5.74
CA TYR A 86 16.43 -7.06 5.77
C TYR A 86 17.29 -6.40 4.68
N LEU A 87 16.85 -6.45 3.43
CA LEU A 87 17.58 -5.87 2.31
C LEU A 87 17.72 -4.34 2.41
N MET A 88 16.68 -3.64 2.90
CA MET A 88 16.71 -2.18 3.02
C MET A 88 17.58 -1.69 4.18
N GLU A 89 17.77 -2.50 5.22
CA GLU A 89 18.67 -2.22 6.34
C GLU A 89 20.14 -2.55 6.02
N LEU A 90 20.41 -3.25 4.90
CA LEU A 90 21.77 -3.42 4.41
C LEU A 90 22.32 -2.12 3.78
N GLU A 91 23.62 -1.90 3.98
CA GLU A 91 24.43 -0.93 3.23
C GLU A 91 24.35 -1.22 1.72
N SER A 92 24.47 -0.18 0.89
CA SER A 92 24.27 -0.25 -0.57
C SER A 92 25.05 -1.39 -1.26
N GLU A 93 26.35 -1.52 -0.98
CA GLU A 93 27.20 -2.56 -1.60
C GLU A 93 26.75 -3.98 -1.21
N LYS A 94 26.52 -4.21 0.09
CA LYS A 94 26.03 -5.52 0.60
C LYS A 94 24.63 -5.82 0.10
N ARG A 95 23.75 -4.82 0.00
CA ARG A 95 22.42 -4.96 -0.57
C ARG A 95 22.49 -5.44 -2.01
N GLU A 96 23.39 -4.87 -2.82
CA GLU A 96 23.57 -5.30 -4.22
C GLU A 96 24.07 -6.75 -4.31
N GLU A 97 25.01 -7.14 -3.44
CA GLU A 97 25.49 -8.53 -3.36
C GLU A 97 24.39 -9.52 -2.98
N GLU A 98 23.62 -9.22 -1.94
CA GLU A 98 22.51 -10.07 -1.48
C GLU A 98 21.37 -10.13 -2.52
N LEU A 99 21.08 -9.02 -3.21
CA LEU A 99 20.13 -9.01 -4.32
C LEU A 99 20.62 -9.85 -5.51
N LYS A 100 21.92 -9.85 -5.81
CA LYS A 100 22.51 -10.73 -6.84
C LYS A 100 22.32 -12.19 -6.45
N LYS A 101 22.61 -12.57 -5.20
CA LYS A 101 22.39 -13.94 -4.68
C LYS A 101 20.93 -14.35 -4.74
N TRP A 102 20.01 -13.45 -4.36
CA TRP A 102 18.57 -13.68 -4.45
C TRP A 102 18.13 -13.95 -5.89
N LYS A 103 18.56 -13.10 -6.83
CA LYS A 103 18.25 -13.24 -8.27
C LYS A 103 18.82 -14.53 -8.87
N SER A 104 19.99 -14.97 -8.42
CA SER A 104 20.62 -16.22 -8.85
C SER A 104 20.13 -17.46 -8.07
N GLN A 105 19.10 -17.32 -7.22
CA GLN A 105 18.56 -18.40 -6.38
C GLN A 105 19.63 -19.11 -5.55
N SER A 106 20.66 -18.37 -5.16
CA SER A 106 21.77 -18.87 -4.35
C SER A 106 21.41 -18.87 -2.86
N THR A 107 22.32 -19.33 -2.01
CA THR A 107 22.12 -19.30 -0.55
C THR A 107 21.76 -17.89 -0.09
N PHE A 108 20.59 -17.76 0.53
CA PHE A 108 20.07 -16.51 1.08
C PHE A 108 19.66 -16.72 2.54
N PRO A 109 19.78 -15.71 3.41
CA PRO A 109 19.39 -15.83 4.82
C PRO A 109 17.94 -16.28 4.99
N MET A 110 17.75 -17.32 5.82
CA MET A 110 16.41 -17.72 6.26
C MET A 110 15.83 -16.69 7.24
N PHE A 111 14.51 -16.73 7.43
CA PHE A 111 13.80 -15.79 8.31
C PHE A 111 14.47 -15.56 9.68
N ASN A 112 14.82 -16.62 10.41
CA ASN A 112 15.43 -16.47 11.73
C ASN A 112 16.82 -15.79 11.68
N GLN A 113 17.57 -16.00 10.59
CA GLN A 113 18.85 -15.33 10.37
C GLN A 113 18.64 -13.84 10.07
N MET A 114 17.64 -13.50 9.25
CA MET A 114 17.26 -12.11 8.97
C MET A 114 16.79 -11.39 10.24
N ILE A 115 15.90 -11.99 11.03
CA ILE A 115 15.44 -11.40 12.30
C ILE A 115 16.59 -11.21 13.28
N LYS A 116 17.50 -12.20 13.40
CA LYS A 116 18.69 -12.06 14.24
C LYS A 116 19.55 -10.87 13.78
N PHE A 117 19.78 -10.75 12.47
CA PHE A 117 20.50 -9.62 11.90
C PHE A 117 19.81 -8.30 12.22
N LEU A 118 18.51 -8.18 11.92
CA LEU A 118 17.72 -6.97 12.10
C LEU A 118 17.69 -6.51 13.56
N ASN A 119 17.62 -7.44 14.51
CA ASN A 119 17.66 -7.11 15.94
C ASN A 119 19.01 -6.58 16.43
N THR A 120 20.11 -6.96 15.78
CA THR A 120 21.47 -6.60 16.20
C THR A 120 22.03 -5.42 15.40
N ASN A 121 21.62 -5.28 14.14
CA ASN A 121 22.23 -4.36 13.18
C ASN A 121 21.21 -3.47 12.44
N GLY A 122 19.91 -3.80 12.49
CA GLY A 122 18.89 -2.97 11.84
C GLY A 122 18.66 -1.70 12.66
N ASN A 123 18.84 -0.54 12.07
CA ASN A 123 18.73 0.72 12.79
C ASN A 123 17.26 1.06 13.04
N VAL A 124 16.46 1.06 11.98
CA VAL A 124 15.04 1.46 12.06
C VAL A 124 14.21 0.32 12.64
N PHE A 125 14.43 -0.91 12.17
CA PHE A 125 13.68 -2.07 12.65
C PHE A 125 13.91 -2.32 14.15
N ALA A 126 15.15 -2.23 14.66
CA ALA A 126 15.40 -2.48 16.07
C ALA A 126 14.75 -1.41 16.97
N ASP A 127 14.75 -0.15 16.56
CA ASP A 127 14.05 0.92 17.28
C ASP A 127 12.53 0.71 17.23
N MET A 128 11.95 0.44 16.06
CA MET A 128 10.53 0.07 15.94
C MET A 128 10.15 -1.08 16.86
N ARG A 129 10.95 -2.15 16.90
CA ARG A 129 10.72 -3.29 17.79
C ARG A 129 10.78 -2.93 19.26
N LYS A 130 11.64 -1.97 19.63
CA LYS A 130 11.77 -1.47 21.00
C LYS A 130 10.59 -0.58 21.40
N GLN A 131 10.08 0.25 20.50
CA GLN A 131 8.95 1.14 20.80
C GLN A 131 7.60 0.41 20.72
N MET A 132 7.41 -0.47 19.73
CA MET A 132 6.16 -1.20 19.46
C MET A 132 6.19 -2.62 20.03
N VAL A 133 6.57 -2.78 21.30
CA VAL A 133 6.83 -4.10 21.90
C VAL A 133 5.65 -5.05 21.77
N SER A 134 4.43 -4.59 22.09
CA SER A 134 3.22 -5.42 22.04
C SER A 134 2.97 -5.94 20.64
N TYR A 135 3.01 -5.05 19.64
CA TYR A 135 2.82 -5.41 18.24
C TYR A 135 3.75 -6.54 17.79
N PHE A 136 5.05 -6.44 18.09
CA PHE A 136 6.01 -7.45 17.66
C PHE A 136 5.91 -8.77 18.45
N ILE A 137 5.40 -8.75 19.68
CA ILE A 137 5.06 -9.98 20.43
C ILE A 137 3.87 -10.69 19.77
N ASP A 138 2.84 -9.94 19.39
CA ASP A 138 1.64 -10.49 18.75
C ASP A 138 1.96 -11.04 17.35
N LEU A 139 2.77 -10.31 16.58
CA LEU A 139 3.26 -10.76 15.28
C LEU A 139 4.08 -12.05 15.39
N GLN A 140 4.96 -12.15 16.40
CA GLN A 140 5.74 -13.37 16.65
C GLN A 140 4.82 -14.54 17.02
N SER A 141 3.81 -14.30 17.86
CA SER A 141 2.83 -15.32 18.27
C SER A 141 2.01 -15.82 17.08
N ALA A 142 1.57 -14.91 16.20
CA ALA A 142 0.87 -15.23 14.96
C ALA A 142 1.75 -16.07 14.03
N LYS A 143 3.03 -15.71 13.86
CA LYS A 143 3.99 -16.48 13.06
C LYS A 143 4.17 -17.89 13.60
N GLU A 144 4.35 -18.05 14.91
CA GLU A 144 4.48 -19.37 15.53
C GLU A 144 3.22 -20.21 15.34
N ARG A 145 2.04 -19.58 15.41
CA ARG A 145 0.77 -20.24 15.12
C ARG A 145 0.68 -20.70 13.67
N LEU A 146 0.99 -19.84 12.71
CA LEU A 146 1.07 -20.17 11.29
C LEU A 146 2.02 -21.34 11.03
N ASN A 147 3.20 -21.33 11.66
CA ASN A 147 4.19 -22.39 11.56
C ASN A 147 3.64 -23.75 12.05
N LYS A 148 2.95 -23.76 13.20
CA LYS A 148 2.31 -24.99 13.71
C LYS A 148 1.27 -25.55 12.74
N ILE A 149 0.47 -24.69 12.11
CA ILE A 149 -0.57 -25.12 11.16
C ILE A 149 0.05 -25.69 9.88
N VAL A 150 1.02 -24.98 9.30
CA VAL A 150 1.72 -25.40 8.06
C VAL A 150 2.45 -26.73 8.26
N HIS A 151 3.13 -26.92 9.40
CA HIS A 151 3.83 -28.16 9.74
C HIS A 151 2.92 -29.26 10.29
N LYS A 152 1.60 -29.09 10.18
CA LYS A 152 0.61 -30.09 10.54
C LYS A 152 0.70 -30.55 12.00
N LEU A 153 1.02 -29.63 12.92
CA LEU A 153 1.13 -29.94 14.34
C LEU A 153 -0.26 -29.96 14.99
N GLY A 154 -0.78 -31.16 15.21
CA GLY A 154 -2.08 -31.43 15.84
C GLY A 154 -3.15 -31.89 14.84
N PHE A 155 -4.05 -32.78 15.26
CA PHE A 155 -5.03 -33.41 14.36
C PHE A 155 -5.98 -32.42 13.68
N ASN A 156 -6.27 -31.27 14.31
CA ASN A 156 -7.07 -30.20 13.74
C ASN A 156 -6.45 -29.56 12.48
N THR A 157 -5.18 -29.84 12.18
CA THR A 157 -4.47 -29.37 10.96
C THR A 157 -4.53 -30.37 9.81
N PHE A 158 -5.16 -31.54 10.01
CA PHE A 158 -5.26 -32.59 9.00
C PHE A 158 -6.60 -32.50 8.25
N TYR A 159 -6.56 -32.55 6.92
CA TYR A 159 -7.76 -32.62 6.07
C TYR A 159 -8.70 -33.77 6.47
N VAL A 160 -8.13 -34.97 6.63
CA VAL A 160 -8.89 -36.19 6.95
C VAL A 160 -9.56 -36.12 8.33
N SER A 161 -8.90 -35.51 9.32
CA SER A 161 -9.46 -35.41 10.67
C SER A 161 -10.60 -34.39 10.71
N ARG A 162 -10.44 -33.26 10.02
CA ARG A 162 -11.46 -32.20 9.94
C ARG A 162 -12.71 -32.65 9.20
N ASN A 163 -12.56 -33.50 8.17
CA ASN A 163 -13.69 -34.02 7.40
C ASN A 163 -14.21 -35.38 7.89
N HIS A 164 -13.69 -35.91 9.01
CA HIS A 164 -14.17 -37.16 9.58
C HIS A 164 -15.62 -37.02 10.06
N ALA A 165 -16.46 -38.04 9.88
CA ALA A 165 -17.90 -38.01 10.21
C ALA A 165 -18.20 -37.51 11.65
N ILE A 166 -17.36 -37.90 12.61
CA ILE A 166 -17.47 -37.46 14.02
C ILE A 166 -17.24 -35.94 14.19
N ASN A 167 -16.43 -35.33 13.31
CA ASN A 167 -16.07 -33.91 13.38
C ASN A 167 -16.86 -33.05 12.38
N GLN A 168 -17.60 -33.63 11.43
CA GLN A 168 -18.32 -32.89 10.40
C GLN A 168 -19.37 -31.92 10.96
N HIS A 169 -20.00 -32.29 12.08
CA HIS A 169 -21.03 -31.51 12.75
C HIS A 169 -20.49 -30.56 13.83
N LYS A 170 -19.17 -30.55 14.07
CA LYS A 170 -18.58 -29.62 15.04
C LYS A 170 -18.60 -28.21 14.47
N ASP A 171 -18.77 -27.24 15.36
CA ASP A 171 -18.65 -25.83 14.99
C ASP A 171 -17.24 -25.55 14.44
N LYS A 172 -17.20 -24.95 13.26
CA LYS A 172 -15.96 -24.56 12.56
C LYS A 172 -15.70 -23.07 12.68
N SER A 173 -16.57 -22.30 13.35
CA SER A 173 -16.45 -20.86 13.55
C SER A 173 -15.09 -20.46 14.09
N THR A 174 -14.56 -21.18 15.10
CA THR A 174 -13.25 -20.91 15.70
C THR A 174 -12.12 -21.00 14.67
N PHE A 175 -12.19 -21.97 13.75
CA PHE A 175 -11.17 -22.14 12.71
C PHE A 175 -11.24 -21.05 11.64
N HIS A 176 -12.45 -20.66 11.26
CA HIS A 176 -12.66 -19.57 10.31
C HIS A 176 -12.25 -18.23 10.90
N ASN A 177 -12.63 -17.96 12.15
CA ASN A 177 -12.22 -16.77 12.89
C ASN A 177 -10.70 -16.70 13.06
N GLU A 178 -10.03 -17.83 13.34
CA GLU A 178 -8.56 -17.88 13.40
C GLU A 178 -7.93 -17.52 12.05
N PHE A 179 -8.47 -18.00 10.93
CA PHE A 179 -7.99 -17.60 9.61
C PHE A 179 -8.19 -16.10 9.35
N THR A 180 -9.37 -15.56 9.70
CA THR A 180 -9.67 -14.13 9.59
C THR A 180 -8.67 -13.29 10.41
N GLN A 181 -8.48 -13.62 11.69
CA GLN A 181 -7.54 -12.92 12.58
C GLN A 181 -6.10 -12.98 12.05
N LEU A 182 -5.63 -14.16 11.61
CA LEU A 182 -4.29 -14.29 11.05
C LEU A 182 -4.14 -13.54 9.73
N THR A 183 -5.19 -13.45 8.92
CA THR A 183 -5.21 -12.63 7.69
C THR A 183 -5.05 -11.16 8.03
N GLU A 184 -5.82 -10.65 9.01
CA GLU A 184 -5.74 -9.27 9.48
C GLU A 184 -4.36 -8.93 10.05
N ILE A 185 -3.79 -9.81 10.87
CA ILE A 185 -2.43 -9.65 11.38
C ILE A 185 -1.39 -9.61 10.25
N CYS A 186 -1.54 -10.44 9.21
CA CYS A 186 -0.61 -10.43 8.08
C CYS A 186 -0.73 -9.15 7.23
N ILE A 187 -1.95 -8.62 7.05
CA ILE A 187 -2.16 -7.31 6.39
C ILE A 187 -1.46 -6.22 7.20
N GLY A 188 -1.69 -6.18 8.51
CA GLY A 188 -1.01 -5.27 9.43
C GLY A 188 0.51 -5.40 9.38
N ALA A 189 1.03 -6.64 9.29
CA ALA A 189 2.47 -6.90 9.24
C ALA A 189 3.12 -6.29 8.00
N ILE A 190 2.46 -6.38 6.83
CA ILE A 190 2.96 -5.72 5.62
C ILE A 190 3.00 -4.20 5.82
N ALA A 191 1.90 -3.64 6.34
CA ALA A 191 1.76 -2.21 6.56
C ALA A 191 2.79 -1.66 7.56
N VAL A 192 3.03 -2.35 8.68
CA VAL A 192 4.02 -1.93 9.70
C VAL A 192 5.44 -2.16 9.21
N LEU A 193 5.76 -3.31 8.59
CA LEU A 193 7.12 -3.55 8.09
C LEU A 193 7.50 -2.58 6.96
N ARG A 194 6.55 -2.06 6.18
CA ARG A 194 6.79 -0.97 5.24
C ARG A 194 7.31 0.31 5.93
N LEU A 195 6.83 0.59 7.14
CA LEU A 195 7.20 1.80 7.89
C LEU A 195 8.67 1.86 8.31
N THR A 196 9.40 0.74 8.20
CA THR A 196 10.87 0.76 8.38
C THR A 196 11.58 1.45 7.22
N ILE A 197 10.92 1.59 6.07
CA ILE A 197 11.48 2.11 4.82
C ILE A 197 10.90 3.49 4.50
N ASP A 198 9.59 3.61 4.68
CA ASP A 198 8.78 4.77 4.32
C ASP A 198 7.79 5.09 5.45
N PRO A 199 8.07 6.09 6.30
CA PRO A 199 7.19 6.50 7.40
C PRO A 199 5.97 7.33 6.93
N MET A 200 5.94 7.73 5.64
CA MET A 200 4.94 8.65 5.10
C MET A 200 3.48 8.21 5.32
N PRO A 201 3.10 6.92 5.25
CA PRO A 201 1.70 6.53 5.45
C PRO A 201 1.14 6.95 6.82
N VAL A 202 2.00 7.02 7.86
CA VAL A 202 1.59 7.47 9.20
C VAL A 202 1.80 8.98 9.35
N LEU A 203 2.89 9.54 8.81
CA LEU A 203 3.14 10.99 8.87
C LEU A 203 2.03 11.79 8.20
N LEU A 204 1.54 11.32 7.05
CA LEU A 204 0.49 11.99 6.28
C LEU A 204 -0.89 11.89 6.94
N MET A 205 -1.05 11.08 8.00
CA MET A 205 -2.28 11.09 8.81
C MET A 205 -2.38 12.34 9.69
N ASP A 206 -1.25 12.95 10.04
CA ASP A 206 -1.22 14.17 10.83
C ASP A 206 -1.46 15.38 9.93
N GLU A 207 -2.54 16.12 10.17
CA GLU A 207 -2.94 17.26 9.36
C GLU A 207 -1.86 18.35 9.31
N GLU A 208 -1.15 18.60 10.42
CA GLU A 208 -0.11 19.62 10.48
C GLU A 208 1.08 19.23 9.59
N ILE A 209 1.45 17.95 9.58
CA ILE A 209 2.51 17.42 8.71
C ILE A 209 2.05 17.41 7.26
N TYR A 210 0.82 16.95 7.00
CA TYR A 210 0.23 16.89 5.66
C TYR A 210 0.30 18.25 4.95
N LEU A 211 -0.04 19.33 5.66
CA LEU A 211 0.01 20.71 5.17
C LEU A 211 1.43 21.23 4.87
N ARG A 212 2.46 20.58 5.42
CA ARG A 212 3.87 20.95 5.21
C ARG A 212 4.54 20.07 4.15
N THR A 213 4.01 18.88 3.88
CA THR A 213 4.53 17.99 2.82
C THR A 213 4.20 18.45 1.40
N GLY A 214 5.02 18.05 0.43
CA GLY A 214 4.78 18.26 -1.00
C GLY A 214 3.79 17.26 -1.61
N ASP A 215 3.80 17.15 -2.93
CA ASP A 215 3.08 16.09 -3.66
C ASP A 215 3.80 14.75 -3.46
N THR A 216 3.09 13.74 -2.94
CA THR A 216 3.65 12.45 -2.54
C THR A 216 2.93 11.32 -3.26
N LEU A 217 3.69 10.34 -3.76
CA LEU A 217 3.11 9.09 -4.29
C LEU A 217 2.49 8.22 -3.19
N THR A 218 2.95 8.41 -1.95
CA THR A 218 2.42 7.73 -0.77
C THR A 218 1.13 8.38 -0.32
N GLU A 219 0.12 7.55 -0.08
CA GLU A 219 -1.15 7.92 0.57
C GLU A 219 -1.12 7.62 2.07
N PRO A 220 -1.82 8.40 2.91
CA PRO A 220 -1.97 8.12 4.34
C PRO A 220 -2.77 6.84 4.59
N TYR A 221 -2.51 6.19 5.73
CA TYR A 221 -3.45 5.19 6.24
C TYR A 221 -4.73 5.86 6.75
N THR A 222 -5.87 5.23 6.52
CA THR A 222 -7.13 5.68 7.13
C THR A 222 -7.22 5.25 8.58
N GLU A 223 -7.98 5.98 9.40
CA GLU A 223 -8.25 5.57 10.79
C GLU A 223 -8.87 4.17 10.87
N GLU A 224 -9.80 3.85 9.97
CA GLU A 224 -10.43 2.53 9.86
C GLU A 224 -9.41 1.42 9.59
N PHE A 225 -8.44 1.68 8.71
CA PHE A 225 -7.37 0.75 8.39
C PHE A 225 -6.47 0.53 9.61
N VAL A 226 -6.08 1.62 10.29
CA VAL A 226 -5.24 1.54 11.50
C VAL A 226 -5.93 0.73 12.57
N GLU A 227 -7.19 1.05 12.90
CA GLU A 227 -7.92 0.37 13.97
C GLU A 227 -8.09 -1.13 13.68
N LYS A 228 -8.32 -1.48 12.40
CA LYS A 228 -8.55 -2.87 12.01
C LYS A 228 -7.28 -3.74 11.99
N TYR A 229 -6.14 -3.20 11.53
CA TYR A 229 -4.97 -4.04 11.21
C TYR A 229 -3.74 -3.79 12.09
N ILE A 230 -3.63 -2.61 12.71
CA ILE A 230 -2.44 -2.20 13.45
C ILE A 230 -2.76 -1.93 14.93
N GLY A 231 -3.87 -1.25 15.18
CA GLY A 231 -4.28 -0.73 16.49
C GLY A 231 -3.72 0.68 16.74
N SER A 232 -4.59 1.59 17.15
CA SER A 232 -4.25 3.00 17.40
C SER A 232 -3.12 3.16 18.44
N GLU A 233 -3.12 2.33 19.49
CA GLU A 233 -2.05 2.31 20.50
C GLU A 233 -0.67 1.97 19.91
N ASN A 234 -0.62 1.04 18.95
CA ASN A 234 0.63 0.66 18.30
C ASN A 234 1.14 1.78 17.37
N ILE A 235 0.24 2.56 16.74
CA ILE A 235 0.63 3.76 15.99
C ILE A 235 1.21 4.82 16.91
N GLU A 236 0.62 5.06 18.08
CA GLU A 236 1.19 5.99 19.07
C GLU A 236 2.57 5.51 19.55
N CYS A 237 2.77 4.21 19.74
CA CYS A 237 4.10 3.65 19.99
C CYS A 237 5.06 3.91 18.80
N TYR A 238 4.61 3.70 17.56
CA TYR A 238 5.42 3.96 16.36
C TYR A 238 5.86 5.43 16.25
N LYS A 239 4.99 6.38 16.63
CA LYS A 239 5.33 7.81 16.63
C LYS A 239 6.52 8.14 17.54
N ASN A 240 6.85 7.30 18.53
CA ASN A 240 8.02 7.48 19.38
C ASN A 240 9.34 6.98 18.77
N THR A 241 9.30 6.43 17.54
CA THR A 241 10.50 5.95 16.85
C THR A 241 11.35 7.11 16.30
N GLN A 242 12.65 6.90 16.22
CA GLN A 242 13.60 7.88 15.69
C GLN A 242 13.30 8.21 14.23
N VAL A 243 12.94 7.21 13.42
CA VAL A 243 12.61 7.44 12.01
C VAL A 243 11.42 8.38 11.87
N TYR A 244 10.36 8.19 12.67
CA TYR A 244 9.19 9.07 12.64
C TYR A 244 9.56 10.48 13.11
N GLN A 245 10.18 10.60 14.28
CA GLN A 245 10.52 11.89 14.89
C GLN A 245 11.49 12.71 14.03
N ALA A 246 12.46 12.07 13.35
CA ALA A 246 13.35 12.75 12.43
C ALA A 246 12.58 13.40 11.26
N HIS A 247 11.66 12.65 10.63
CA HIS A 247 10.85 13.19 9.54
C HIS A 247 9.89 14.28 10.03
N VAL A 248 9.33 14.17 11.24
CA VAL A 248 8.54 15.25 11.83
C VAL A 248 9.39 16.52 11.92
N GLN A 249 10.61 16.44 12.46
CA GLN A 249 11.50 17.60 12.56
C GLN A 249 11.81 18.21 11.19
N ASP A 250 12.08 17.37 10.19
CA ASP A 250 12.33 17.80 8.81
C ASP A 250 11.11 18.48 8.17
N PHE A 251 9.89 18.04 8.46
CA PHE A 251 8.69 18.70 7.92
C PHE A 251 8.29 19.94 8.71
N MET A 252 8.58 20.02 10.01
CA MET A 252 8.20 21.17 10.82
C MET A 252 9.01 22.45 10.50
N ILE A 253 10.14 22.33 9.81
CA ILE A 253 10.88 23.48 9.28
C ILE A 253 10.27 24.05 7.99
N GLU A 254 9.51 23.25 7.25
CA GLU A 254 8.87 23.66 5.99
C GLU A 254 7.70 24.59 6.26
N GLU A 255 7.45 25.53 5.36
CA GLU A 255 6.31 26.43 5.48
C GLU A 255 4.98 25.68 5.37
N LYS A 256 4.03 26.03 6.24
CA LYS A 256 2.68 25.47 6.22
C LYS A 256 1.92 26.03 5.03
N LYS A 257 1.41 25.15 4.15
CA LYS A 257 0.59 25.56 3.01
C LYS A 257 -0.76 26.09 3.48
N LEU A 258 -1.21 27.17 2.87
CA LEU A 258 -2.60 27.61 2.90
C LEU A 258 -3.47 26.55 2.21
N PRO A 259 -4.75 26.39 2.61
CA PRO A 259 -5.64 25.40 2.02
C PRO A 259 -5.70 25.49 0.48
N SER A 260 -5.75 26.71 -0.06
CA SER A 260 -5.77 26.93 -1.52
C SER A 260 -4.48 26.51 -2.21
N VAL A 261 -3.32 26.62 -1.55
CA VAL A 261 -2.01 26.17 -2.07
C VAL A 261 -1.90 24.65 -2.00
N LEU A 262 -2.40 24.04 -0.92
CA LEU A 262 -2.48 22.59 -0.76
C LEU A 262 -3.28 21.93 -1.89
N ASP A 263 -4.43 22.52 -2.23
CA ASP A 263 -5.28 22.04 -3.32
C ASP A 263 -4.54 22.02 -4.66
N VAL A 264 -3.71 23.03 -4.94
CA VAL A 264 -2.87 23.02 -6.14
C VAL A 264 -1.83 21.91 -6.07
N VAL A 265 -1.07 21.84 -4.98
CA VAL A 265 0.09 20.96 -4.87
C VAL A 265 -0.32 19.49 -4.83
N LYS A 266 -1.34 19.12 -4.04
CA LYS A 266 -1.73 17.73 -3.81
C LYS A 266 -2.93 17.28 -4.65
N HIS A 267 -3.89 18.17 -4.89
CA HIS A 267 -5.13 17.81 -5.57
C HIS A 267 -5.20 18.29 -7.02
N LYS A 268 -4.16 18.99 -7.49
CA LYS A 268 -4.07 19.60 -8.82
C LYS A 268 -5.29 20.45 -9.13
N TYR A 269 -5.84 21.10 -8.11
CA TYR A 269 -7.03 21.92 -8.20
C TYR A 269 -6.68 23.39 -7.95
N VAL A 270 -7.15 24.28 -8.81
CA VAL A 270 -6.93 25.72 -8.71
C VAL A 270 -8.27 26.42 -8.58
N ASP A 271 -8.56 26.96 -7.40
CA ASP A 271 -9.63 27.92 -7.23
C ASP A 271 -9.19 29.30 -7.74
N ARG A 272 -9.92 29.83 -8.72
CA ARG A 272 -9.64 31.15 -9.29
C ARG A 272 -9.83 32.28 -8.30
N GLU A 273 -10.78 32.11 -7.38
CA GLU A 273 -11.09 33.12 -6.37
C GLU A 273 -9.93 33.26 -5.36
N SER A 274 -9.08 32.24 -5.26
CA SER A 274 -7.92 32.19 -4.37
C SER A 274 -6.58 32.43 -5.06
N ILE A 275 -6.53 32.94 -6.30
CA ILE A 275 -5.24 33.09 -7.01
C ILE A 275 -4.26 34.00 -6.29
N GLU A 276 -4.72 35.14 -5.77
CA GLU A 276 -3.84 36.06 -5.02
C GLU A 276 -3.30 35.39 -3.75
N GLU A 277 -4.12 34.60 -3.07
CA GLU A 277 -3.73 33.80 -1.90
C GLU A 277 -2.71 32.72 -2.29
N ILE A 278 -2.95 31.98 -3.37
CA ILE A 278 -2.04 30.95 -3.87
C ILE A 278 -0.67 31.56 -4.21
N LEU A 279 -0.66 32.71 -4.90
CA LEU A 279 0.56 33.40 -5.29
C LEU A 279 1.29 34.02 -4.09
N SER A 280 0.64 34.17 -2.92
CA SER A 280 1.31 34.60 -1.69
C SER A 280 2.32 33.57 -1.16
N GLN A 281 2.18 32.29 -1.54
CA GLN A 281 3.13 31.21 -1.25
C GLN A 281 3.68 30.58 -2.52
N VAL A 282 4.04 31.42 -3.51
CA VAL A 282 4.55 30.97 -4.82
C VAL A 282 5.77 30.04 -4.71
N ASP A 283 6.62 30.23 -3.70
CA ASP A 283 7.83 29.43 -3.48
C ASP A 283 7.53 27.96 -3.13
N LEU A 284 6.29 27.65 -2.73
CA LEU A 284 5.82 26.29 -2.43
C LEU A 284 5.24 25.56 -3.66
N LEU A 285 5.14 26.24 -4.80
CA LEU A 285 4.62 25.68 -6.05
C LEU A 285 5.76 25.13 -6.91
N SER A 286 5.56 23.96 -7.52
CA SER A 286 6.44 23.55 -8.61
C SER A 286 6.25 24.49 -9.81
N PHE A 287 7.22 24.49 -10.73
CA PHE A 287 7.12 25.28 -11.96
C PHE A 287 5.83 24.98 -12.75
N ILE A 288 5.41 23.70 -12.79
CA ILE A 288 4.19 23.30 -13.48
C ILE A 288 2.93 23.75 -12.73
N ASP A 289 2.94 23.68 -11.39
CA ASP A 289 1.83 24.19 -10.57
C ASP A 289 1.64 25.69 -10.82
N LEU A 290 2.72 26.47 -10.81
CA LEU A 290 2.69 27.90 -11.08
C LEU A 290 2.14 28.21 -12.48
N LEU A 291 2.59 27.47 -13.50
CA LEU A 291 2.06 27.63 -14.86
C LEU A 291 0.55 27.35 -14.92
N ALA A 292 0.08 26.32 -14.22
CA ALA A 292 -1.35 26.01 -14.16
C ALA A 292 -2.13 27.14 -13.50
N VAL A 293 -1.67 27.64 -12.34
CA VAL A 293 -2.30 28.76 -11.61
C VAL A 293 -2.39 30.01 -12.49
N ILE A 294 -1.27 30.42 -13.11
CA ILE A 294 -1.23 31.57 -14.02
C ILE A 294 -2.20 31.36 -15.19
N THR A 295 -2.22 30.17 -15.78
CA THR A 295 -3.09 29.87 -16.93
C THR A 295 -4.56 30.00 -16.56
N PHE A 296 -4.99 29.44 -15.42
CA PHE A 296 -6.37 29.58 -14.96
C PHE A 296 -6.74 31.02 -14.59
N GLY A 297 -5.80 31.81 -14.08
CA GLY A 297 -5.99 33.23 -13.79
C GLY A 297 -6.19 34.11 -15.01
N HIS A 298 -5.69 33.71 -16.17
CA HIS A 298 -5.85 34.48 -17.41
C HIS A 298 -7.22 34.30 -18.07
N SER A 299 -7.94 33.20 -17.78
CA SER A 299 -9.27 32.98 -18.36
C SER A 299 -10.17 32.09 -17.50
N ASP A 300 -11.39 32.59 -17.31
CA ASP A 300 -12.54 31.91 -16.71
C ASP A 300 -13.04 30.70 -17.52
N LYS A 301 -12.72 30.64 -18.82
CA LYS A 301 -13.15 29.56 -19.74
C LYS A 301 -12.34 28.28 -19.64
N ILE A 302 -11.15 28.31 -19.01
CA ILE A 302 -10.24 27.16 -19.02
C ILE A 302 -10.64 26.18 -17.91
N ALA A 303 -11.28 25.07 -18.24
CA ALA A 303 -11.66 24.08 -17.21
C ALA A 303 -10.50 23.17 -16.77
N ILE A 304 -9.60 22.82 -17.70
CA ILE A 304 -8.54 21.81 -17.50
C ILE A 304 -7.25 22.26 -18.18
N VAL A 305 -6.12 22.06 -17.51
CA VAL A 305 -4.77 22.22 -18.09
C VAL A 305 -4.03 20.88 -18.01
N TYR A 306 -3.47 20.41 -19.13
CA TYR A 306 -2.71 19.16 -19.18
C TYR A 306 -1.21 19.45 -19.21
N ALA A 307 -0.43 18.66 -18.48
CA ALA A 307 1.02 18.73 -18.38
C ALA A 307 1.65 17.35 -18.61
N TYR A 308 2.97 17.31 -18.82
CA TYR A 308 3.75 16.08 -19.04
C TYR A 308 3.12 15.12 -20.06
N ASP A 309 2.87 15.62 -21.27
CA ASP A 309 2.22 14.87 -22.36
C ASP A 309 0.85 14.26 -21.99
N GLY A 310 0.17 14.87 -21.01
CA GLY A 310 -1.15 14.47 -20.55
C GLY A 310 -1.16 13.47 -19.39
N LEU A 311 0.01 13.13 -18.83
CA LEU A 311 0.10 12.28 -17.64
C LEU A 311 -0.38 12.99 -16.37
N GLN A 312 -0.26 14.31 -16.32
CA GLN A 312 -0.77 15.13 -15.23
C GLN A 312 -1.77 16.14 -15.78
N PHE A 313 -2.80 16.44 -15.01
CA PHE A 313 -3.77 17.45 -15.37
C PHE A 313 -4.25 18.19 -14.12
N TYR A 314 -4.57 19.46 -14.33
CA TYR A 314 -5.10 20.35 -13.31
C TYR A 314 -6.53 20.71 -13.66
N PHE A 315 -7.34 20.93 -12.63
CA PHE A 315 -8.71 21.41 -12.77
C PHE A 315 -8.88 22.76 -12.09
N SER A 316 -9.97 23.41 -12.44
CA SER A 316 -10.40 24.63 -11.77
C SER A 316 -11.87 24.55 -11.38
N ASN A 317 -12.37 25.58 -10.69
CA ASN A 317 -13.79 25.76 -10.38
C ASN A 317 -14.72 25.89 -11.62
N THR A 318 -14.16 26.00 -12.84
CA THR A 318 -14.95 25.97 -14.09
C THR A 318 -15.23 24.53 -14.51
N LYS A 319 -16.52 24.18 -14.59
CA LYS A 319 -16.95 22.86 -15.06
C LYS A 319 -16.65 22.70 -16.56
N SER A 320 -15.88 21.65 -16.88
CA SER A 320 -15.68 21.24 -18.28
C SER A 320 -16.99 20.73 -18.88
N VAL A 321 -17.29 21.13 -20.13
CA VAL A 321 -18.39 20.50 -20.89
C VAL A 321 -18.04 19.09 -21.38
N ARG A 322 -16.76 18.69 -21.26
CA ARG A 322 -16.30 17.40 -21.73
C ARG A 322 -16.56 16.34 -20.67
N ASN A 323 -17.22 15.26 -21.10
CA ASN A 323 -17.45 14.09 -20.25
C ASN A 323 -16.24 13.13 -20.18
N LYS A 324 -15.18 13.36 -20.98
CA LYS A 324 -14.00 12.49 -21.05
C LYS A 324 -12.78 13.22 -20.49
N ILE A 325 -12.00 12.51 -19.66
CA ILE A 325 -10.83 13.03 -18.94
C ILE A 325 -9.65 13.31 -19.89
N GLY A 326 -9.49 12.52 -20.97
CA GLY A 326 -8.36 12.65 -21.90
C GLY A 326 -8.76 13.04 -23.33
N PHE A 327 -7.76 13.26 -24.18
CA PHE A 327 -7.93 13.40 -25.62
C PHE A 327 -7.51 12.13 -26.34
N SER A 328 -8.28 11.76 -27.36
CA SER A 328 -7.82 10.74 -28.31
C SER A 328 -6.84 11.37 -29.29
N SER A 329 -5.82 10.63 -29.71
CA SER A 329 -4.93 11.05 -30.79
C SER A 329 -5.70 11.36 -32.09
N TYR A 330 -6.85 10.70 -32.30
CA TYR A 330 -7.77 11.03 -33.40
C TYR A 330 -8.33 12.45 -33.30
N SER A 331 -8.66 12.92 -32.09
CA SER A 331 -9.15 14.29 -31.88
C SER A 331 -8.13 15.35 -32.28
N PHE A 332 -6.84 15.10 -32.02
CA PHE A 332 -5.76 16.01 -32.45
C PHE A 332 -5.49 15.95 -33.95
N ARG A 333 -5.69 14.79 -34.59
CA ARG A 333 -5.64 14.69 -36.05
C ARG A 333 -6.75 15.51 -36.68
N ASP A 334 -7.98 15.41 -36.17
CA ASP A 334 -9.11 16.18 -36.67
C ASP A 334 -8.88 17.69 -36.55
N ILE A 335 -8.28 18.15 -35.44
CA ILE A 335 -7.86 19.56 -35.25
C ILE A 335 -6.76 19.96 -36.24
N LYS A 336 -5.76 19.09 -36.46
CA LYS A 336 -4.67 19.35 -37.41
C LYS A 336 -5.15 19.41 -38.86
N HIS A 337 -6.23 18.68 -39.18
CA HIS A 337 -6.86 18.65 -40.50
C HIS A 337 -7.97 19.70 -40.66
N SER A 338 -8.39 20.39 -39.60
CA SER A 338 -9.28 21.54 -39.70
C SER A 338 -8.46 22.80 -40.03
N ASP A 339 -8.44 23.18 -41.30
CA ASP A 339 -7.70 24.33 -41.81
C ASP A 339 -8.11 25.67 -41.17
N SER A 340 -7.11 26.41 -40.69
CA SER A 340 -6.78 27.84 -40.82
C SER A 340 -7.80 28.93 -41.27
N THR A 341 -9.12 28.75 -41.16
CA THR A 341 -10.11 29.82 -41.41
C THR A 341 -11.23 29.84 -40.38
N MET A 342 -11.29 30.92 -39.59
CA MET A 342 -12.38 31.36 -38.71
C MET A 342 -13.12 30.27 -37.91
N PHE A 343 -12.77 30.16 -36.62
CA PHE A 343 -13.58 29.52 -35.58
C PHE A 343 -15.03 30.04 -35.58
N PRO A 344 -16.06 29.18 -35.70
CA PRO A 344 -17.29 29.39 -34.96
C PRO A 344 -17.11 28.76 -33.57
N MET A 345 -16.93 29.58 -32.55
CA MET A 345 -16.86 29.21 -31.12
C MET A 345 -18.17 28.57 -30.60
N LYS A 346 -18.67 27.47 -31.19
CA LYS A 346 -19.95 26.87 -30.77
C LYS A 346 -19.91 25.38 -30.45
N LYS A 347 -18.76 24.71 -30.52
CA LYS A 347 -18.70 23.25 -30.25
C LYS A 347 -17.55 22.76 -29.37
N LEU A 348 -16.75 23.65 -28.80
CA LEU A 348 -15.58 23.26 -27.98
C LEU A 348 -15.45 24.05 -26.66
N ILE A 349 -16.48 24.80 -26.25
CA ILE A 349 -16.55 25.36 -24.89
C ILE A 349 -17.38 24.43 -24.05
#